data_AF-A0A8J6M2T0-F1
#
_entry.id   AF-A0A8J6M2T0-F1
#
_cell.length_a   1.000
_cell.length_b   1.000
_cell.length_c   1.000
_cell.angle_alpha   90.00
_cell.angle_beta   90.00
_cell.angle_gamma   90.00
#
_symmetry.space_group_name_H-M   'P 1'
#
loop_
_entity.id
_entity.type
_entity.pdbx_description
1 polymer ?
#
loop_
_entity_poly.entity_id
_entity_poly.type
_entity_poly.pdbx_seq_one_letter_code
_entity_poly.pdbx_strand_id
1 'polypeptide(L)'
;MNSLSKEIKDIFIHGEFNFDEGYLEVKNIQEQDFYNAFPRKKYESSLYEKGHQFGSIKIEDIDFIFEDYHQLIRYISSDNEEKTSEEVVVLSQSKNLIDIKNQYINLKKWIEFFDFISVHKYPKSDRNDSWAYIFFDKKSKNTSTVLDFDIGEYSEVELREAFTNISDPSLLLGSVLQEDAHQGEKVSIMRASLIQMEEENNIGFLEFIKFSNELLNLFHINYETYLRSFSFEDFIKELEEDVGDFINKIEEQIQGFYIQALAVPGAVILASALRVANKSLNLALIFSTLLAFFILYRSMTAKKKFIKRMAENTITRLEIYEKRSSEINNSYAKDAISEKVKSAKNSIITCKDDSLKDIKGLVEKTVGIFIMYVISAVVFNSG
;
A
#
# COMPACT_ATOMS: atom_id res chain seq x y z
N MET A 1 -27.95 33.84 -5.38
CA MET A 1 -28.45 34.01 -6.76
C MET A 1 -28.85 32.61 -7.21
N ASN A 2 -29.86 32.09 -6.52
CA ASN A 2 -31.26 32.02 -6.95
C ASN A 2 -31.46 30.76 -7.80
N SER A 3 -31.80 29.68 -7.09
CA SER A 3 -32.83 28.70 -7.48
C SER A 3 -33.56 29.09 -8.76
N LEU A 4 -33.70 28.12 -9.67
CA LEU A 4 -34.60 28.13 -10.81
C LEU A 4 -35.78 29.08 -10.52
N SER A 5 -35.83 30.18 -11.28
CA SER A 5 -36.64 31.33 -10.88
C SER A 5 -38.09 30.87 -10.73
N LYS A 6 -38.83 31.48 -9.78
CA LYS A 6 -40.22 31.09 -9.52
C LYS A 6 -41.04 31.11 -10.83
N GLU A 7 -40.71 32.04 -11.70
CA GLU A 7 -41.29 32.19 -13.04
C GLU A 7 -41.01 30.95 -13.90
N ILE A 8 -39.77 30.46 -13.96
CA ILE A 8 -39.47 29.24 -14.73
C ILE A 8 -40.24 28.04 -14.16
N LYS A 9 -40.29 27.87 -12.83
CA LYS A 9 -41.07 26.79 -12.19
C LYS A 9 -42.57 26.89 -12.47
N ASP A 10 -43.12 28.09 -12.37
CA ASP A 10 -44.54 28.34 -12.61
C ASP A 10 -44.89 28.04 -14.07
N ILE A 11 -44.01 28.40 -15.01
CA ILE A 11 -44.13 28.00 -16.40
C ILE A 11 -44.12 26.47 -16.46
N PHE A 12 -43.17 25.76 -15.83
CA PHE A 12 -43.11 24.29 -15.90
C PHE A 12 -44.30 23.55 -15.33
N ILE A 13 -44.99 24.16 -14.37
CA ILE A 13 -46.18 23.58 -13.72
C ILE A 13 -47.45 23.86 -14.53
N HIS A 14 -47.56 25.01 -15.20
CA HIS A 14 -48.80 25.50 -15.80
C HIS A 14 -48.77 25.64 -17.33
N GLY A 15 -47.59 25.65 -17.93
CA GLY A 15 -47.37 25.79 -19.37
C GLY A 15 -47.33 24.44 -20.09
N GLU A 16 -47.64 24.46 -21.39
CA GLU A 16 -47.43 23.29 -22.26
C GLU A 16 -46.05 23.35 -22.89
N PHE A 17 -45.22 22.34 -22.63
CA PHE A 17 -43.85 22.29 -23.13
C PHE A 17 -43.64 21.27 -24.22
N ASN A 18 -42.78 21.63 -25.16
CA ASN A 18 -42.23 20.70 -26.11
C ASN A 18 -40.75 20.99 -26.35
N PHE A 19 -39.97 19.94 -26.62
CA PHE A 19 -38.70 20.10 -27.28
C PHE A 19 -38.90 19.78 -28.75
N ASP A 20 -38.50 20.69 -29.62
CA ASP A 20 -38.51 20.48 -31.07
C ASP A 20 -37.24 21.06 -31.68
N GLU A 21 -36.56 20.26 -32.50
CA GLU A 21 -35.36 20.64 -33.26
C GLU A 21 -34.29 21.46 -32.48
N GLY A 22 -34.08 21.15 -31.19
CA GLY A 22 -33.09 21.84 -30.33
C GLY A 22 -33.59 23.11 -29.64
N TYR A 23 -34.91 23.34 -29.61
CA TYR A 23 -35.56 24.44 -28.92
C TYR A 23 -36.49 23.93 -27.82
N LEU A 24 -36.50 24.62 -26.68
CA LEU A 24 -37.58 24.54 -25.69
C LEU A 24 -38.71 25.46 -26.14
N GLU A 25 -39.85 24.87 -26.47
CA GLU A 25 -41.08 25.56 -26.81
C GLU A 25 -42.03 25.61 -25.62
N VAL A 26 -42.60 26.78 -25.37
CA VAL A 26 -43.59 27.02 -24.32
C VAL A 26 -44.86 27.58 -24.97
N LYS A 27 -45.97 26.86 -24.85
CA LYS A 27 -47.29 27.26 -25.35
C LYS A 27 -48.18 27.76 -24.21
N ASN A 28 -49.16 28.59 -24.57
CA ASN A 28 -50.17 29.15 -23.66
C ASN A 28 -49.61 30.06 -22.55
N ILE A 29 -48.51 30.75 -22.83
CA ILE A 29 -47.88 31.70 -21.91
C ILE A 29 -47.99 33.12 -22.44
N GLN A 30 -48.07 34.13 -21.57
CA GLN A 30 -48.00 35.54 -21.98
C GLN A 30 -46.56 35.96 -22.27
N GLU A 31 -46.38 36.91 -23.20
CA GLU A 31 -45.06 37.43 -23.59
C GLU A 31 -44.23 37.89 -22.39
N GLN A 32 -44.88 38.57 -21.45
CA GLN A 32 -44.23 39.14 -20.28
C GLN A 32 -43.76 38.03 -19.32
N ASP A 33 -44.56 37.00 -19.10
CA ASP A 33 -44.19 35.86 -18.25
C ASP A 33 -43.06 35.05 -18.88
N PHE A 34 -43.08 34.86 -20.21
CA PHE A 34 -42.00 34.21 -20.94
C PHE A 34 -40.68 34.96 -20.80
N TYR A 35 -40.65 36.28 -21.05
CA TYR A 35 -39.41 37.06 -20.92
C TYR A 35 -38.99 37.33 -19.46
N ASN A 36 -39.90 37.19 -18.49
CA ASN A 36 -39.52 37.19 -17.08
C ASN A 36 -38.71 35.94 -16.72
N ALA A 37 -39.12 34.78 -17.24
CA ALA A 37 -38.41 33.51 -17.04
C ALA A 37 -37.15 33.37 -17.92
N PHE A 38 -37.25 33.81 -19.18
CA PHE A 38 -36.19 33.72 -20.18
C PHE A 38 -35.81 35.10 -20.75
N PRO A 39 -35.25 36.01 -19.93
CA PRO A 39 -34.91 37.35 -20.37
C PRO A 39 -33.82 37.33 -21.45
N ARG A 40 -34.03 38.05 -22.56
CA ARG A 40 -33.11 38.14 -23.71
C ARG A 40 -31.68 38.56 -23.36
N LYS A 41 -31.48 39.27 -22.25
CA LYS A 41 -30.14 39.65 -21.76
C LYS A 41 -29.33 38.46 -21.25
N LYS A 42 -30.00 37.39 -20.81
CA LYS A 42 -29.37 36.17 -20.30
C LYS A 42 -29.45 35.04 -21.33
N TYR A 43 -30.55 34.97 -22.08
CA TYR A 43 -30.81 33.95 -23.07
C TYR A 43 -31.05 34.60 -24.43
N GLU A 44 -29.99 34.70 -25.23
CA GLU A 44 -30.01 35.50 -26.47
C GLU A 44 -30.97 34.93 -27.51
N SER A 45 -31.18 33.60 -27.51
CA SER A 45 -32.13 32.92 -28.40
C SER A 45 -33.60 33.01 -28.00
N SER A 46 -33.95 33.70 -26.90
CA SER A 46 -35.35 33.85 -26.48
C SER A 46 -36.20 34.62 -27.49
N LEU A 47 -37.11 33.92 -28.14
CA LEU A 47 -38.08 34.43 -29.11
C LEU A 47 -39.50 34.18 -28.62
N TYR A 48 -40.42 35.10 -28.93
CA TYR A 48 -41.83 34.96 -28.59
C TYR A 48 -42.72 35.44 -29.72
N GLU A 49 -43.66 34.60 -30.13
CA GLU A 49 -44.65 34.86 -31.17
C GLU A 49 -46.02 35.17 -30.55
N LYS A 50 -46.41 36.45 -30.62
CA LYS A 50 -47.66 36.96 -30.05
C LYS A 50 -48.91 36.30 -30.61
N GLY A 51 -48.91 35.95 -31.91
CA GLY A 51 -50.08 35.38 -32.59
C GLY A 51 -50.48 34.01 -32.08
N HIS A 52 -49.52 33.24 -31.56
CA HIS A 52 -49.71 31.85 -31.14
C HIS A 52 -49.52 31.63 -29.63
N GLN A 53 -49.26 32.69 -28.86
CA GLN A 53 -48.91 32.62 -27.44
C GLN A 53 -47.79 31.60 -27.19
N PHE A 54 -46.72 31.77 -27.96
CA PHE A 54 -45.68 30.78 -28.15
C PHE A 54 -44.32 31.40 -27.88
N GLY A 55 -43.54 30.82 -26.98
CA GLY A 55 -42.14 31.18 -26.73
C GLY A 55 -41.21 30.05 -27.15
N SER A 56 -40.07 30.39 -27.73
CA SER A 56 -39.00 29.44 -28.06
C SER A 56 -37.64 29.96 -27.59
N ILE A 57 -36.80 29.04 -27.14
CA ILE A 57 -35.43 29.32 -26.70
C ILE A 57 -34.58 28.10 -27.05
N LYS A 58 -33.34 28.31 -27.53
CA LYS A 58 -32.44 27.20 -27.82
C LYS A 58 -32.05 26.49 -26.53
N ILE A 59 -32.05 25.17 -26.56
CA ILE A 59 -31.61 24.35 -25.41
C ILE A 59 -30.14 24.66 -25.07
N GLU A 60 -29.31 24.96 -26.07
CA GLU A 60 -27.89 25.32 -25.91
C GLU A 60 -27.68 26.58 -25.03
N ASP A 61 -28.67 27.48 -24.98
CA ASP A 61 -28.63 28.67 -24.13
C ASP A 61 -29.09 28.38 -22.70
N ILE A 62 -29.69 27.21 -22.44
CA ILE A 62 -30.21 26.78 -21.15
C ILE A 62 -29.24 25.78 -20.51
N ASP A 63 -28.60 26.18 -19.42
CA ASP A 63 -27.57 25.39 -18.71
C ASP A 63 -28.11 24.51 -17.57
N PHE A 64 -29.43 24.42 -17.41
CA PHE A 64 -30.06 23.76 -16.26
C PHE A 64 -31.20 22.79 -16.60
N ILE A 65 -31.52 22.63 -17.89
CA ILE A 65 -32.56 21.71 -18.37
C ILE A 65 -31.96 20.81 -19.44
N PHE A 66 -32.18 19.51 -19.28
CA PHE A 66 -31.72 18.49 -20.22
C PHE A 66 -32.91 17.65 -20.72
N GLU A 67 -32.89 17.29 -22.00
CA GLU A 67 -33.91 16.46 -22.66
C GLU A 67 -33.87 15.01 -22.16
N ASP A 68 -32.68 14.48 -21.86
CA ASP A 68 -32.49 13.11 -21.42
C ASP A 68 -31.21 12.96 -20.57
N TYR A 69 -31.00 11.77 -20.00
CA TYR A 69 -29.80 11.50 -19.21
C TYR A 69 -28.52 11.51 -20.06
N HIS A 70 -28.59 11.25 -21.38
CA HIS A 70 -27.42 11.31 -22.26
C HIS A 70 -26.89 12.74 -22.39
N GLN A 71 -27.78 13.70 -22.64
CA GLN A 71 -27.44 15.11 -22.77
C GLN A 71 -26.87 15.67 -21.47
N LEU A 72 -27.49 15.32 -20.34
CA LEU A 72 -27.00 15.68 -19.01
C LEU A 72 -25.57 15.17 -18.76
N ILE A 73 -25.34 13.87 -18.98
CA ILE A 73 -24.04 13.27 -18.69
C ILE A 73 -22.97 13.82 -19.65
N ARG A 74 -23.29 14.04 -20.92
CA ARG A 74 -22.39 14.73 -21.87
C ARG A 74 -22.02 16.13 -21.39
N TYR A 75 -22.99 16.87 -20.87
CA TYR A 75 -22.75 18.20 -20.33
C TYR A 75 -21.81 18.17 -19.12
N ILE A 76 -22.05 17.26 -18.17
CA ILE A 76 -21.18 17.08 -16.99
C ILE A 76 -19.75 16.69 -17.39
N SER A 77 -19.63 15.88 -18.44
CA SER A 77 -18.35 15.36 -18.93
C SER A 77 -17.56 16.37 -19.76
N SER A 78 -18.25 17.32 -20.38
CA SER A 78 -17.64 18.50 -20.99
C SER A 78 -17.21 19.45 -19.88
N ASP A 79 -15.95 19.86 -19.86
CA ASP A 79 -15.24 20.60 -18.80
C ASP A 79 -15.79 22.05 -18.54
N ASN A 80 -17.10 22.26 -18.62
CA ASN A 80 -17.79 23.53 -18.45
C ASN A 80 -18.00 23.81 -16.95
N GLU A 81 -16.94 24.29 -16.28
CA GLU A 81 -16.98 24.61 -14.85
C GLU A 81 -17.89 25.81 -14.49
N GLU A 82 -18.26 26.66 -15.45
CA GLU A 82 -18.78 28.00 -15.16
C GLU A 82 -20.31 28.17 -15.21
N LYS A 83 -21.09 27.13 -15.54
CA LYS A 83 -22.52 27.30 -15.87
C LYS A 83 -23.42 26.27 -15.20
N THR A 84 -23.61 26.37 -13.89
CA THR A 84 -24.71 25.61 -13.29
C THR A 84 -25.49 26.41 -12.26
N SER A 85 -26.81 26.39 -12.44
CA SER A 85 -27.82 26.81 -11.49
C SER A 85 -27.79 25.97 -10.20
N GLU A 86 -28.41 26.48 -9.14
CA GLU A 86 -28.61 25.74 -7.88
C GLU A 86 -29.57 24.55 -8.00
N GLU A 87 -30.26 24.39 -9.13
CA GLU A 87 -31.23 23.33 -9.43
C GLU A 87 -31.05 22.89 -10.89
N VAL A 88 -30.76 21.61 -11.09
CA VAL A 88 -30.59 20.98 -12.41
C VAL A 88 -31.74 20.02 -12.63
N VAL A 89 -32.32 20.02 -13.82
CA VAL A 89 -33.52 19.24 -14.11
C VAL A 89 -33.40 18.48 -15.41
N VAL A 90 -33.90 17.23 -15.43
CA VAL A 90 -34.08 16.43 -16.65
C VAL A 90 -35.58 16.34 -16.95
N LEU A 91 -35.95 16.56 -18.20
CA LEU A 91 -37.30 16.33 -18.71
C LEU A 91 -37.37 14.91 -19.26
N SER A 92 -37.76 13.97 -18.40
CA SER A 92 -37.95 12.58 -18.86
C SER A 92 -38.90 12.51 -20.06
N GLN A 93 -38.83 11.42 -20.85
CA GLN A 93 -39.78 11.14 -21.95
C GLN A 93 -41.28 11.28 -21.55
N SER A 94 -41.58 11.21 -20.24
CA SER A 94 -42.90 11.47 -19.67
C SER A 94 -43.27 12.95 -19.45
N LYS A 95 -42.42 13.90 -19.91
CA LYS A 95 -42.52 15.36 -19.70
C LYS A 95 -42.55 15.79 -18.22
N ASN A 96 -41.95 14.99 -17.34
CA ASN A 96 -41.82 15.32 -15.93
C ASN A 96 -40.45 15.91 -15.64
N LEU A 97 -40.44 16.99 -14.84
CA LEU A 97 -39.24 17.56 -14.24
C LEU A 97 -38.75 16.71 -13.07
N ILE A 98 -37.47 16.34 -13.09
CA ILE A 98 -36.81 15.63 -11.99
C ILE A 98 -35.66 16.48 -11.47
N ASP A 99 -35.73 16.89 -10.20
CA ASP A 99 -34.59 17.54 -9.52
C ASP A 99 -33.49 16.51 -9.27
N ILE A 100 -32.30 16.83 -9.76
CA ILE A 100 -31.15 15.93 -9.76
C ILE A 100 -29.86 16.56 -9.21
N LYS A 101 -29.98 17.65 -8.45
CA LYS A 101 -28.82 18.41 -7.97
C LYS A 101 -27.74 17.56 -7.30
N ASN A 102 -28.12 16.67 -6.38
CA ASN A 102 -27.16 15.87 -5.62
C ASN A 102 -26.45 14.86 -6.52
N GLN A 103 -27.20 14.23 -7.43
CA GLN A 103 -26.69 13.26 -8.38
C GLN A 103 -25.71 13.91 -9.37
N TYR A 104 -26.04 15.13 -9.83
CA TYR A 104 -25.16 15.96 -10.64
C TYR A 104 -23.81 16.21 -9.95
N ILE A 105 -23.84 16.66 -8.68
CA ILE A 105 -22.63 16.95 -7.90
C ILE A 105 -21.81 15.67 -7.69
N ASN A 106 -22.47 14.56 -7.36
CA ASN A 106 -21.81 13.28 -7.13
C ASN A 106 -21.13 12.76 -8.39
N LEU A 107 -21.76 12.90 -9.57
CA LEU A 107 -21.16 12.47 -10.83
C LEU A 107 -19.93 13.30 -11.19
N LYS A 108 -20.01 14.63 -11.02
CA LYS A 108 -18.85 15.51 -11.23
C LYS A 108 -17.67 15.10 -10.35
N LYS A 109 -17.92 14.82 -9.07
CA LYS A 109 -16.89 14.32 -8.14
C LYS A 109 -16.35 12.94 -8.54
N TRP A 110 -17.18 12.04 -9.06
CA TRP A 110 -16.71 10.75 -9.56
C TRP A 110 -15.79 10.90 -10.77
N ILE A 111 -16.12 11.79 -11.70
CA ILE A 111 -15.26 12.11 -12.84
C ILE A 111 -13.94 12.68 -12.35
N GLU A 112 -13.96 13.65 -11.44
CA GLU A 112 -12.76 14.22 -10.81
C GLU A 112 -11.91 13.13 -10.13
N PHE A 113 -12.55 12.21 -9.40
CA PHE A 113 -11.88 11.07 -8.77
C PHE A 113 -11.14 10.22 -9.81
N PHE A 114 -11.83 9.77 -10.86
CA PHE A 114 -11.21 8.95 -11.90
C PHE A 114 -10.12 9.70 -12.68
N ASP A 115 -10.33 10.98 -12.97
CA ASP A 115 -9.31 11.83 -13.59
C ASP A 115 -8.05 11.90 -12.73
N PHE A 116 -8.20 12.04 -11.40
CA PHE A 116 -7.07 12.12 -10.47
C PHE A 116 -6.33 10.78 -10.30
N ILE A 117 -7.06 9.67 -10.18
CA ILE A 117 -6.44 8.36 -9.91
C ILE A 117 -6.01 7.63 -11.17
N SER A 118 -6.54 7.96 -12.35
CA SER A 118 -6.15 7.33 -13.61
C SER A 118 -4.70 7.64 -13.97
N VAL A 119 -4.06 6.73 -14.71
CA VAL A 119 -2.70 6.98 -15.24
C VAL A 119 -2.80 7.76 -16.55
N HIS A 120 -3.79 7.39 -17.37
CA HIS A 120 -4.11 8.06 -18.61
C HIS A 120 -5.63 8.06 -18.83
N LYS A 121 -6.12 9.15 -19.43
CA LYS A 121 -7.45 9.27 -20.02
C LYS A 121 -7.28 9.39 -21.53
N TYR A 122 -7.94 8.52 -22.29
CA TYR A 122 -7.90 8.55 -23.76
C TYR A 122 -9.31 8.79 -24.31
N PRO A 123 -9.53 9.84 -25.11
CA PRO A 123 -10.79 9.98 -25.85
C PRO A 123 -10.91 8.86 -26.88
N LYS A 124 -12.08 8.24 -26.98
CA LYS A 124 -12.37 7.17 -27.95
C LYS A 124 -13.01 7.71 -29.23
N SER A 125 -13.67 8.86 -29.16
CA SER A 125 -14.28 9.59 -30.27
C SER A 125 -13.79 11.04 -30.30
N ASP A 126 -13.90 11.68 -31.47
CA ASP A 126 -13.70 13.14 -31.62
C ASP A 126 -14.80 13.95 -30.92
N ARG A 127 -15.90 13.28 -30.56
CA ARG A 127 -16.98 13.83 -29.75
C ARG A 127 -16.59 13.60 -28.28
N ASN A 128 -16.76 14.58 -27.39
CA ASN A 128 -16.43 14.44 -25.96
C ASN A 128 -17.40 13.49 -25.20
N ASP A 129 -17.93 12.47 -25.86
CA ASP A 129 -18.97 11.56 -25.37
C ASP A 129 -18.47 10.15 -25.08
N SER A 130 -17.21 9.84 -25.43
CA SER A 130 -16.59 8.56 -25.07
C SER A 130 -15.10 8.69 -24.73
N TRP A 131 -14.69 8.07 -23.62
CA TRP A 131 -13.30 7.99 -23.22
C TRP A 131 -13.01 6.72 -22.43
N ALA A 132 -11.74 6.39 -22.29
CA ALA A 132 -11.26 5.26 -21.52
C ALA A 132 -10.32 5.74 -20.41
N TYR A 133 -10.54 5.27 -19.19
CA TYR A 133 -9.60 5.41 -18.09
C TYR A 133 -8.70 4.19 -18.02
N ILE A 134 -7.39 4.41 -18.03
CA ILE A 134 -6.41 3.34 -17.91
C ILE A 134 -5.80 3.36 -16.50
N PHE A 135 -5.93 2.23 -15.81
CA PHE A 135 -5.34 1.99 -14.50
C PHE A 135 -4.23 0.95 -14.62
N PHE A 136 -3.10 1.23 -13.98
CA PHE A 136 -1.99 0.28 -13.87
C PHE A 136 -1.65 0.06 -12.40
N ASP A 137 -1.63 -1.21 -11.98
CA ASP A 137 -1.02 -1.62 -10.73
C ASP A 137 0.38 -2.22 -11.00
N LYS A 138 1.40 -1.40 -10.73
CA LYS A 138 2.81 -1.80 -10.84
C LYS A 138 3.31 -2.60 -9.63
N LYS A 139 2.59 -2.59 -8.50
CA LYS A 139 3.11 -3.07 -7.21
C LYS A 139 2.64 -4.49 -6.86
N SER A 140 1.42 -4.93 -7.23
CA SER A 140 0.92 -6.26 -6.80
C SER A 140 0.96 -7.36 -7.88
N LYS A 141 0.55 -7.09 -9.12
CA LYS A 141 0.39 -8.13 -10.16
C LYS A 141 0.78 -7.74 -11.60
N ASN A 142 1.27 -6.52 -11.85
CA ASN A 142 1.40 -5.96 -13.21
C ASN A 142 0.07 -6.04 -13.99
N THR A 143 -1.06 -5.88 -13.30
CA THR A 143 -2.38 -5.88 -13.91
C THR A 143 -2.74 -4.48 -14.37
N SER A 144 -3.48 -4.42 -15.48
CA SER A 144 -4.01 -3.19 -16.04
C SER A 144 -5.48 -3.40 -16.35
N THR A 145 -6.31 -2.47 -15.92
CA THR A 145 -7.72 -2.42 -16.26
C THR A 145 -7.98 -1.16 -17.07
N VAL A 146 -8.84 -1.29 -18.07
CA VAL A 146 -9.36 -0.18 -18.84
C VAL A 146 -10.84 -0.07 -18.51
N LEU A 147 -11.24 1.04 -17.88
CA LEU A 147 -12.65 1.36 -17.71
C LEU A 147 -13.08 2.22 -18.88
N ASP A 148 -13.85 1.60 -19.75
CA ASP A 148 -14.46 2.26 -20.88
C ASP A 148 -15.73 2.98 -20.44
N PHE A 149 -15.86 4.23 -20.89
CA PHE A 149 -17.06 5.01 -20.72
C PHE A 149 -17.49 5.55 -22.07
N ASP A 150 -18.54 4.97 -22.63
CA ASP A 150 -19.19 5.45 -23.85
C ASP A 150 -20.67 5.70 -23.55
N ILE A 151 -21.06 6.98 -23.47
CA ILE A 151 -22.43 7.37 -23.15
C ILE A 151 -23.41 6.83 -24.21
N GLY A 152 -22.97 6.70 -25.47
CA GLY A 152 -23.80 6.27 -26.59
C GLY A 152 -24.12 4.78 -26.60
N GLU A 153 -23.39 3.95 -25.84
CA GLU A 153 -23.63 2.51 -25.77
C GLU A 153 -24.72 2.13 -24.76
N TYR A 154 -25.04 3.02 -23.82
CA TYR A 154 -26.03 2.77 -22.77
C TYR A 154 -27.44 3.20 -23.18
N SER A 155 -28.45 2.46 -22.72
CA SER A 155 -29.84 2.89 -22.87
C SER A 155 -30.22 3.98 -21.86
N GLU A 156 -31.25 4.77 -22.18
CA GLU A 156 -31.79 5.81 -21.29
C GLU A 156 -32.23 5.25 -19.93
N VAL A 157 -32.69 3.99 -19.91
CA VAL A 157 -33.12 3.30 -18.68
C VAL A 157 -31.91 3.00 -17.78
N GLU A 158 -30.83 2.50 -18.35
CA GLU A 158 -29.58 2.18 -17.63
C GLU A 158 -28.94 3.45 -17.07
N LEU A 159 -28.85 4.51 -17.87
CA LEU A 159 -28.30 5.80 -17.43
C LEU A 159 -29.15 6.40 -16.30
N ARG A 160 -30.48 6.39 -16.44
CA ARG A 160 -31.37 6.85 -15.38
C ARG A 160 -31.18 6.07 -14.09
N GLU A 161 -31.10 4.75 -14.17
CA GLU A 161 -30.92 3.90 -12.99
C GLU A 161 -29.57 4.16 -12.32
N ALA A 162 -28.49 4.24 -13.10
CA ALA A 162 -27.16 4.53 -12.59
C ALA A 162 -27.08 5.89 -11.92
N PHE A 163 -27.65 6.90 -12.58
CA PHE A 163 -27.63 8.26 -12.09
C PHE A 163 -28.49 8.46 -10.84
N THR A 164 -29.67 7.81 -10.77
CA THR A 164 -30.53 7.86 -9.58
C THR A 164 -29.86 7.26 -8.35
N ASN A 165 -29.04 6.21 -8.54
CA ASN A 165 -28.37 5.46 -7.49
C ASN A 165 -26.90 5.88 -7.30
N ILE A 166 -26.50 7.04 -7.81
CA ILE A 166 -25.11 7.47 -7.71
C ILE A 166 -24.72 7.74 -6.25
N SER A 167 -23.65 7.11 -5.83
CA SER A 167 -23.11 7.25 -4.49
C SER A 167 -22.26 8.51 -4.36
N ASP A 168 -22.08 9.02 -3.13
CA ASP A 168 -21.21 10.17 -2.84
C ASP A 168 -19.74 9.71 -2.71
N PRO A 169 -18.82 10.16 -3.58
CA PRO A 169 -17.40 9.79 -3.50
C PRO A 169 -16.56 10.76 -2.64
N SER A 170 -17.16 11.70 -1.91
CA SER A 170 -16.42 12.74 -1.17
C SER A 170 -15.36 12.18 -0.23
N LEU A 171 -15.63 11.04 0.44
CA LEU A 171 -14.67 10.39 1.33
C LEU A 171 -13.52 9.71 0.57
N LEU A 172 -13.80 9.14 -0.61
CA LEU A 172 -12.78 8.57 -1.50
C LEU A 172 -11.84 9.67 -2.00
N LEU A 173 -12.41 10.75 -2.54
CA LEU A 173 -11.68 11.95 -2.96
C LEU A 173 -10.84 12.51 -1.83
N GLY A 174 -11.43 12.72 -0.65
CA GLY A 174 -10.71 13.21 0.52
C GLY A 174 -9.54 12.31 0.93
N SER A 175 -9.66 10.99 0.75
CA SER A 175 -8.61 10.04 1.08
C SER A 175 -7.41 10.09 0.12
N VAL A 176 -7.64 10.39 -1.17
CA VAL A 176 -6.59 10.42 -2.20
C VAL A 176 -6.02 11.83 -2.47
N LEU A 177 -6.83 12.87 -2.29
CA LEU A 177 -6.43 14.27 -2.48
C LEU A 177 -5.69 14.86 -1.27
N GLN A 178 -5.70 14.18 -0.12
CA GLN A 178 -4.96 14.62 1.04
C GLN A 178 -3.45 14.70 0.74
N GLU A 179 -2.91 15.91 0.70
CA GLU A 179 -1.49 16.17 0.51
C GLU A 179 -0.72 15.79 1.79
N ASP A 180 -0.22 14.56 1.83
CA ASP A 180 0.72 14.10 2.85
C ASP A 180 1.87 13.28 2.24
N ALA A 181 2.82 12.89 3.08
CA ALA A 181 3.99 12.12 2.66
C ALA A 181 3.66 10.75 2.02
N HIS A 182 2.41 10.27 2.18
CA HIS A 182 1.94 9.00 1.65
C HIS A 182 0.94 9.18 0.50
N GLN A 183 0.73 10.39 -0.02
CA GLN A 183 -0.24 10.64 -1.10
C GLN A 183 0.01 9.74 -2.32
N GLY A 184 1.27 9.61 -2.76
CA GLY A 184 1.62 8.74 -3.89
C GLY A 184 1.25 7.27 -3.65
N GLU A 185 1.51 6.76 -2.46
CA GLU A 185 1.16 5.41 -2.01
C GLU A 185 -0.36 5.23 -1.92
N LYS A 186 -1.09 6.17 -1.33
CA LYS A 186 -2.55 6.15 -1.22
C LYS A 186 -3.20 6.07 -2.59
N VAL A 187 -2.74 6.89 -3.55
CA VAL A 187 -3.22 6.85 -4.94
C VAL A 187 -2.91 5.49 -5.57
N SER A 188 -1.70 4.97 -5.41
CA SER A 188 -1.33 3.66 -5.95
C SER A 188 -2.19 2.52 -5.38
N ILE A 189 -2.48 2.55 -4.07
CA ILE A 189 -3.29 1.54 -3.39
C ILE A 189 -4.76 1.67 -3.79
N MET A 190 -5.26 2.89 -3.95
CA MET A 190 -6.61 3.14 -4.47
C MET A 190 -6.79 2.54 -5.87
N ARG A 191 -5.82 2.72 -6.78
CA ARG A 191 -5.85 2.10 -8.12
C ARG A 191 -5.87 0.58 -8.02
N ALA A 192 -5.05 -0.01 -7.15
CA ALA A 192 -5.02 -1.46 -6.96
C ALA A 192 -6.36 -1.98 -6.41
N SER A 193 -6.97 -1.27 -5.45
CA SER A 193 -8.30 -1.59 -4.93
C SER A 193 -9.39 -1.51 -6.00
N LEU A 194 -9.33 -0.50 -6.87
CA LEU A 194 -10.25 -0.36 -7.99
C LEU A 194 -10.10 -1.53 -8.98
N ILE A 195 -8.88 -1.85 -9.41
CA ILE A 195 -8.60 -2.97 -10.31
C ILE A 195 -9.09 -4.29 -9.69
N GLN A 196 -8.80 -4.50 -8.40
CA GLN A 196 -9.28 -5.68 -7.68
C GLN A 196 -10.81 -5.78 -7.68
N MET A 197 -11.50 -4.68 -7.41
CA MET A 197 -12.96 -4.65 -7.38
C MET A 197 -13.57 -4.92 -8.76
N GLU A 198 -12.93 -4.43 -9.83
CA GLU A 198 -13.30 -4.71 -11.21
C GLU A 198 -13.10 -6.19 -11.55
N GLU A 199 -11.92 -6.75 -11.27
CA GLU A 199 -11.60 -8.17 -11.51
C GLU A 199 -12.56 -9.12 -10.77
N GLU A 200 -12.92 -8.81 -9.52
CA GLU A 200 -13.75 -9.68 -8.68
C GLU A 200 -15.23 -9.65 -9.08
N ASN A 201 -15.75 -8.50 -9.53
CA ASN A 201 -17.17 -8.30 -9.77
C ASN A 201 -17.54 -8.13 -11.26
N ASN A 202 -16.55 -7.99 -12.15
CA ASN A 202 -16.72 -7.71 -13.57
C ASN A 202 -17.67 -6.52 -13.81
N ILE A 203 -17.34 -5.39 -13.17
CA ILE A 203 -18.18 -4.18 -13.13
C ILE A 203 -17.61 -3.07 -14.03
N GLY A 204 -18.50 -2.36 -14.71
CA GLY A 204 -18.16 -1.21 -15.55
C GLY A 204 -18.23 0.12 -14.79
N PHE A 205 -18.04 1.22 -15.52
CA PHE A 205 -18.06 2.57 -14.96
C PHE A 205 -19.39 2.91 -14.25
N LEU A 206 -20.53 2.60 -14.88
CA LEU A 206 -21.85 2.91 -14.31
C LEU A 206 -22.15 2.14 -13.03
N GLU A 207 -21.56 0.96 -12.86
CA GLU A 207 -21.64 0.19 -11.63
C GLU A 207 -20.73 0.78 -10.55
N PHE A 208 -19.49 1.17 -10.90
CA PHE A 208 -18.54 1.75 -9.94
C PHE A 208 -19.10 2.98 -9.21
N ILE A 209 -19.77 3.87 -9.94
CA ILE A 209 -20.33 5.10 -9.35
C ILE A 209 -21.45 4.83 -8.33
N LYS A 210 -21.98 3.60 -8.25
CA LYS A 210 -22.95 3.16 -7.24
C LYS A 210 -22.29 2.66 -5.94
N PHE A 211 -21.00 2.32 -5.97
CA PHE A 211 -20.34 1.55 -4.91
C PHE A 211 -19.20 2.31 -4.20
N SER A 212 -19.39 3.58 -3.84
CA SER A 212 -18.34 4.37 -3.17
C SER A 212 -17.87 3.77 -1.84
N ASN A 213 -18.80 3.24 -1.04
CA ASN A 213 -18.49 2.71 0.28
C ASN A 213 -17.72 1.38 0.20
N GLU A 214 -18.09 0.49 -0.73
CA GLU A 214 -17.38 -0.76 -0.95
C GLU A 214 -15.94 -0.50 -1.38
N LEU A 215 -15.74 0.42 -2.34
CA LEU A 215 -14.39 0.80 -2.78
C LEU A 215 -13.59 1.44 -1.65
N LEU A 216 -14.21 2.31 -0.84
CA LEU A 216 -13.55 2.95 0.29
C LEU A 216 -13.11 1.93 1.35
N ASN A 217 -13.97 0.97 1.66
CA ASN A 217 -13.64 -0.11 2.59
C ASN A 217 -12.49 -0.98 2.05
N LEU A 218 -12.54 -1.34 0.77
CA LEU A 218 -11.48 -2.12 0.13
C LEU A 218 -10.15 -1.35 0.12
N PHE A 219 -10.19 -0.05 -0.16
CA PHE A 219 -9.03 0.84 -0.04
C PHE A 219 -8.46 0.84 1.37
N HIS A 220 -9.28 1.00 2.40
CA HIS A 220 -8.80 1.02 3.79
C HIS A 220 -8.17 -0.32 4.20
N ILE A 221 -8.77 -1.45 3.79
CA ILE A 221 -8.20 -2.79 4.04
C ILE A 221 -6.82 -2.93 3.37
N ASN A 222 -6.71 -2.54 2.10
CA ASN A 222 -5.47 -2.63 1.35
C ASN A 222 -4.41 -1.65 1.87
N TYR A 223 -4.82 -0.45 2.27
CA TYR A 223 -3.93 0.55 2.86
C TYR A 223 -3.41 0.12 4.24
N GLU A 224 -4.29 -0.42 5.10
CA GLU A 224 -3.88 -1.00 6.38
C GLU A 224 -2.91 -2.17 6.19
N THR A 225 -3.16 -3.01 5.18
CA THR A 225 -2.26 -4.11 4.82
C THR A 225 -0.89 -3.59 4.41
N TYR A 226 -0.83 -2.55 3.57
CA TYR A 226 0.41 -1.88 3.20
C TYR A 226 1.17 -1.33 4.41
N LEU A 227 0.48 -0.62 5.32
CA LEU A 227 1.10 -0.08 6.54
C LEU A 227 1.65 -1.19 7.44
N ARG A 228 0.94 -2.33 7.52
CA ARG A 228 1.41 -3.51 8.26
C ARG A 228 2.61 -4.17 7.58
N SER A 229 2.66 -4.23 6.26
CA SER A 229 3.84 -4.69 5.50
C SER A 229 5.07 -3.81 5.73
N PHE A 230 4.89 -2.50 5.85
CA PHE A 230 5.98 -1.60 6.23
C PHE A 230 6.51 -1.90 7.64
N SER A 231 5.60 -2.02 8.63
CA SER A 231 5.99 -2.45 9.99
C SER A 231 6.64 -3.84 10.03
N PHE A 232 6.31 -4.69 9.07
CA PHE A 232 6.87 -6.02 8.91
C PHE A 232 8.31 -6.00 8.40
N GLU A 233 8.66 -5.09 7.49
CA GLU A 233 10.05 -4.92 7.04
C GLU A 233 10.96 -4.46 8.19
N ASP A 234 10.48 -3.51 9.00
CA ASP A 234 11.17 -3.09 10.22
C ASP A 234 11.36 -4.25 11.20
N PHE A 235 10.34 -5.10 11.35
CA PHE A 235 10.41 -6.29 12.19
C PHE A 235 11.44 -7.32 11.70
N ILE A 236 11.50 -7.58 10.39
CA ILE A 236 12.53 -8.47 9.81
C ILE A 236 13.92 -7.90 10.07
N LYS A 237 14.08 -6.59 9.95
CA LYS A 237 15.35 -5.93 10.19
C LYS A 237 15.80 -6.07 11.64
N GLU A 238 14.93 -5.87 12.62
CA GLU A 238 15.23 -6.13 14.04
C GLU A 238 15.66 -7.58 14.28
N LEU A 239 14.99 -8.53 13.62
CA LEU A 239 15.33 -9.96 13.69
C LEU A 239 16.74 -10.23 13.13
N GLU A 240 17.05 -9.69 11.96
CA GLU A 240 18.37 -9.82 11.32
C GLU A 240 19.47 -9.15 12.16
N GLU A 241 19.18 -8.01 12.80
CA GLU A 241 20.08 -7.36 13.75
C GLU A 241 20.35 -8.25 14.97
N ASP A 242 19.34 -8.84 15.62
CA ASP A 242 19.48 -9.73 16.78
C ASP A 242 20.32 -10.98 16.45
N VAL A 243 20.17 -11.54 15.23
CA VAL A 243 20.99 -12.66 14.74
C VAL A 243 22.42 -12.22 14.46
N GLY A 244 22.62 -11.06 13.83
CA GLY A 244 23.95 -10.48 13.58
C GLY A 244 24.69 -10.24 14.89
N ASP A 245 24.01 -9.69 15.89
CA ASP A 245 24.51 -9.45 17.23
C ASP A 245 24.96 -10.74 17.93
N PHE A 246 24.19 -11.83 17.77
CA PHE A 246 24.57 -13.15 18.25
C PHE A 246 25.87 -13.63 17.59
N ILE A 247 25.94 -13.62 16.25
CA ILE A 247 27.10 -14.10 15.50
C ILE A 247 28.35 -13.32 15.91
N ASN A 248 28.28 -11.98 15.92
CA ASN A 248 29.39 -11.12 16.30
C ASN A 248 29.92 -11.44 17.71
N LYS A 249 29.04 -11.58 18.70
CA LYS A 249 29.43 -11.91 20.08
C LYS A 249 30.09 -13.29 20.18
N ILE A 250 29.64 -14.27 19.39
CA ILE A 250 30.23 -15.61 19.36
C ILE A 250 31.62 -15.57 18.72
N GLU A 251 31.76 -14.89 17.59
CA GLU A 251 33.04 -14.70 16.91
C GLU A 251 34.07 -14.03 17.82
N GLU A 252 33.70 -12.96 18.52
CA GLU A 252 34.56 -12.30 19.53
C GLU A 252 35.04 -13.29 20.61
N GLN A 253 34.14 -14.14 21.12
CA GLN A 253 34.49 -15.13 22.13
C GLN A 253 35.45 -16.20 21.59
N ILE A 254 35.28 -16.60 20.33
CA ILE A 254 36.14 -17.57 19.65
C ILE A 254 37.51 -16.97 19.38
N GLN A 255 37.58 -15.76 18.82
CA GLN A 255 38.84 -15.04 18.60
C GLN A 255 39.61 -14.84 19.91
N GLY A 256 38.92 -14.42 20.97
CA GLY A 256 39.51 -14.35 22.29
C GLY A 256 39.96 -15.71 22.84
N PHE A 257 39.36 -16.83 22.39
CA PHE A 257 39.76 -18.18 22.79
C PHE A 257 41.00 -18.64 22.02
N TYR A 258 41.11 -18.34 20.72
CA TYR A 258 42.29 -18.60 19.92
C TYR A 258 43.54 -17.97 20.55
N ILE A 259 43.46 -16.71 20.97
CA ILE A 259 44.58 -16.00 21.62
C ILE A 259 45.00 -16.71 22.92
N GLN A 260 44.02 -17.08 23.76
CA GLN A 260 44.30 -17.80 25.01
C GLN A 260 44.89 -19.19 24.74
N ALA A 261 44.32 -19.93 23.79
CA ALA A 261 44.77 -21.28 23.43
C ALA A 261 46.20 -21.27 22.89
N LEU A 262 46.58 -20.26 22.09
CA LEU A 262 47.95 -20.06 21.59
C LEU A 262 48.96 -19.69 22.70
N ALA A 263 48.50 -19.08 23.79
CA ALA A 263 49.37 -18.74 24.92
C ALA A 263 49.98 -19.97 25.60
N VAL A 264 49.31 -21.13 25.58
CA VAL A 264 49.83 -22.36 26.20
C VAL A 264 50.98 -22.98 25.41
N PRO A 265 50.89 -23.22 24.08
CA PRO A 265 52.04 -23.57 23.27
C PRO A 265 53.19 -22.55 23.40
N GLY A 266 52.87 -21.25 23.45
CA GLY A 266 53.87 -20.20 23.70
C GLY A 266 54.60 -20.36 25.04
N ALA A 267 53.85 -20.61 26.12
CA ALA A 267 54.41 -20.89 27.45
C ALA A 267 55.25 -22.17 27.46
N VAL A 268 54.81 -23.22 26.75
CA VAL A 268 55.54 -24.49 26.60
C VAL A 268 56.86 -24.30 25.85
N ILE A 269 56.87 -23.54 24.75
CA ILE A 269 58.07 -23.22 23.98
C ILE A 269 59.05 -22.42 24.84
N LEU A 270 58.58 -21.39 25.55
CA LEU A 270 59.40 -20.57 26.44
C LEU A 270 60.01 -21.41 27.59
N ALA A 271 59.21 -22.28 28.22
CA ALA A 271 59.69 -23.20 29.25
C ALA A 271 60.74 -24.17 28.70
N SER A 272 60.56 -24.66 27.47
CA SER A 272 61.51 -25.54 26.80
C SER A 272 62.84 -24.83 26.48
N ALA A 273 62.78 -23.59 25.97
CA ALA A 273 63.98 -22.79 25.67
C ALA A 273 64.77 -22.45 26.95
N LEU A 274 64.08 -22.09 28.04
CA LEU A 274 64.70 -21.83 29.34
C LEU A 274 65.34 -23.08 29.95
N ARG A 275 64.77 -24.27 29.71
CA ARG A 275 65.37 -25.55 30.12
C ARG A 275 66.65 -25.86 29.37
N VAL A 276 66.74 -25.56 28.07
CA VAL A 276 67.99 -25.75 27.31
C VAL A 276 69.09 -24.82 27.85
N ALA A 277 68.73 -23.60 28.26
CA ALA A 277 69.66 -22.64 28.82
C ALA A 277 70.15 -23.01 30.26
N ASN A 278 69.29 -23.61 31.08
CA ASN A 278 69.60 -23.97 32.47
C ASN A 278 69.43 -25.48 32.69
N LYS A 279 70.53 -26.22 32.97
CA LYS A 279 70.54 -27.69 33.17
C LYS A 279 69.65 -28.22 34.31
N SER A 280 69.00 -27.37 35.11
CA SER A 280 68.05 -27.76 36.15
C SER A 280 66.61 -27.52 35.71
N LEU A 281 65.77 -28.56 35.82
CA LEU A 281 64.32 -28.42 35.73
C LEU A 281 63.83 -27.54 36.89
N ASN A 282 63.60 -26.26 36.63
CA ASN A 282 62.95 -25.39 37.60
C ASN A 282 61.50 -25.85 37.76
N LEU A 283 61.17 -26.44 38.91
CA LEU A 283 59.83 -26.85 39.33
C LEU A 283 58.76 -25.77 39.03
N ALA A 284 59.14 -24.49 39.13
CA ALA A 284 58.33 -23.33 38.78
C ALA A 284 57.82 -23.33 37.32
N LEU A 285 58.60 -23.82 36.36
CA LEU A 285 58.20 -23.88 34.94
C LEU A 285 57.12 -24.96 34.70
N ILE A 286 57.23 -26.11 35.38
CA ILE A 286 56.22 -27.17 35.33
C ILE A 286 54.91 -26.66 35.94
N PHE A 287 54.98 -26.04 37.12
CA PHE A 287 53.80 -25.46 37.78
C PHE A 287 53.14 -24.35 36.93
N SER A 288 53.92 -23.47 36.30
CA SER A 288 53.41 -22.43 35.41
C SER A 288 52.66 -23.00 34.21
N THR A 289 53.21 -24.05 33.57
CA THR A 289 52.58 -24.70 32.42
C THR A 289 51.29 -25.43 32.83
N LEU A 290 51.29 -26.10 33.98
CA LEU A 290 50.12 -26.80 34.51
C LEU A 290 49.01 -25.84 34.94
N LEU A 291 49.38 -24.70 35.53
CA LEU A 291 48.45 -23.61 35.84
C LEU A 291 47.83 -23.02 34.57
N ALA A 292 48.63 -22.77 33.53
CA ALA A 292 48.15 -22.26 32.26
C ALA A 292 47.17 -23.23 31.59
N PHE A 293 47.45 -24.54 31.64
CA PHE A 293 46.54 -25.59 31.17
C PHE A 293 45.22 -25.60 31.97
N PHE A 294 45.29 -25.49 33.29
CA PHE A 294 44.10 -25.43 34.15
C PHE A 294 43.22 -24.21 33.85
N ILE A 295 43.83 -23.04 33.66
CA ILE A 295 43.13 -21.81 33.30
C ILE A 295 42.46 -21.96 31.92
N LEU A 296 43.13 -22.56 30.94
CA LEU A 296 42.53 -22.85 29.64
C LEU A 296 41.32 -23.78 29.74
N TYR A 297 41.42 -24.85 30.52
CA TYR A 297 40.31 -25.79 30.70
C TYR A 297 39.09 -25.11 31.33
N ARG A 298 39.32 -24.24 32.33
CA ARG A 298 38.27 -23.42 32.96
C ARG A 298 37.66 -22.42 31.97
N SER A 299 38.49 -21.72 31.19
CA SER A 299 38.06 -20.78 30.15
C SER A 299 37.19 -21.45 29.09
N MET A 300 37.61 -22.62 28.60
CA MET A 300 36.82 -23.44 27.65
C MET A 300 35.42 -23.74 28.20
N THR A 301 35.35 -24.21 29.45
CA THR A 301 34.07 -24.60 30.07
C THR A 301 33.14 -23.38 30.20
N ALA A 302 33.69 -22.22 30.56
CA ALA A 302 32.94 -20.97 30.63
C ALA A 302 32.41 -20.55 29.25
N LYS A 303 33.23 -20.60 28.20
CA LYS A 303 32.84 -20.24 26.83
C LYS A 303 31.80 -21.17 26.23
N LYS A 304 31.93 -22.49 26.42
CA LYS A 304 30.89 -23.46 26.03
C LYS A 304 29.55 -23.14 26.68
N LYS A 305 29.56 -22.80 27.98
CA LYS A 305 28.35 -22.43 28.73
C LYS A 305 27.78 -21.06 28.31
N PHE A 306 28.63 -20.14 27.85
CA PHE A 306 28.21 -18.86 27.29
C PHE A 306 27.53 -19.04 25.93
N ILE A 307 28.18 -19.74 25.00
CA ILE A 307 27.65 -20.02 23.65
C ILE A 307 26.28 -20.69 23.72
N LYS A 308 26.14 -21.73 24.56
CA LYS A 308 24.85 -22.42 24.76
C LYS A 308 23.76 -21.47 25.27
N ARG A 309 24.05 -20.72 26.32
CA ARG A 309 23.07 -19.78 26.91
C ARG A 309 22.69 -18.66 25.95
N MET A 310 23.65 -18.15 25.19
CA MET A 310 23.39 -17.11 24.19
C MET A 310 22.50 -17.65 23.07
N ALA A 311 22.80 -18.85 22.56
CA ALA A 311 21.99 -19.49 21.53
C ALA A 311 20.56 -19.78 22.02
N GLU A 312 20.42 -20.32 23.24
CA GLU A 312 19.12 -20.55 23.89
C GLU A 312 18.34 -19.24 24.02
N ASN A 313 18.96 -18.17 24.54
CA ASN A 313 18.30 -16.87 24.70
C ASN A 313 17.85 -16.26 23.36
N THR A 314 18.69 -16.30 22.33
CA THR A 314 18.33 -15.75 21.01
C THR A 314 17.23 -16.59 20.35
N ILE A 315 17.28 -17.93 20.47
CA ILE A 315 16.20 -18.80 19.97
C ILE A 315 14.88 -18.52 20.68
N THR A 316 14.89 -18.35 22.01
CA THR A 316 13.68 -18.00 22.77
C THR A 316 13.11 -16.64 22.33
N ARG A 317 13.95 -15.65 22.02
CA ARG A 317 13.48 -14.38 21.44
C ARG A 317 12.81 -14.59 20.07
N LEU A 318 13.45 -15.37 19.20
CA LEU A 318 12.89 -15.74 17.89
C LEU A 318 11.56 -16.50 18.01
N GLU A 319 11.38 -17.34 19.03
CA GLU A 319 10.11 -18.02 19.30
C GLU A 319 9.02 -17.05 19.78
N ILE A 320 9.37 -16.05 20.59
CA ILE A 320 8.42 -14.99 20.98
C ILE A 320 7.99 -14.18 19.75
N TYR A 321 8.93 -13.89 18.85
CA TYR A 321 8.67 -13.22 17.57
C TYR A 321 7.74 -14.05 16.68
N GLU A 322 8.01 -15.34 16.53
CA GLU A 322 7.16 -16.28 15.80
C GLU A 322 5.73 -16.32 16.39
N LYS A 323 5.61 -16.38 17.71
CA LYS A 323 4.31 -16.38 18.39
C LYS A 323 3.54 -15.08 18.13
N ARG A 324 4.18 -13.92 18.25
CA ARG A 324 3.54 -12.61 17.95
C ARG A 324 3.08 -12.53 16.50
N SER A 325 3.88 -13.07 15.57
CA SER A 325 3.54 -13.07 14.15
C SER A 325 2.37 -14.01 13.80
N SER A 326 2.10 -15.02 14.62
CA SER A 326 1.03 -15.99 14.36
C SER A 326 -0.39 -15.40 14.47
N GLU A 327 -0.52 -14.25 15.13
CA GLU A 327 -1.74 -13.46 15.33
C GLU A 327 -2.03 -12.51 14.15
N ILE A 328 -1.14 -12.44 13.15
CA ILE A 328 -1.30 -11.62 11.95
C ILE A 328 -2.27 -12.31 10.97
N ASN A 329 -3.31 -11.58 10.51
CA ASN A 329 -4.31 -12.08 9.56
C ASN A 329 -3.78 -12.25 8.12
N ASN A 330 -2.67 -11.60 7.77
CA ASN A 330 -2.04 -11.70 6.45
C ASN A 330 -1.23 -13.01 6.33
N SER A 331 -1.69 -13.91 5.46
CA SER A 331 -1.05 -15.23 5.24
C SER A 331 0.35 -15.11 4.63
N TYR A 332 0.56 -14.22 3.66
CA TYR A 332 1.86 -14.03 3.02
C TYR A 332 2.91 -13.52 4.01
N ALA A 333 2.56 -12.55 4.85
CA ALA A 333 3.44 -12.04 5.90
C ALA A 333 3.76 -13.14 6.92
N LYS A 334 2.77 -13.94 7.31
CA LYS A 334 2.96 -15.05 8.25
C LYS A 334 3.93 -16.09 7.72
N ASP A 335 3.78 -16.48 6.45
CA ASP A 335 4.65 -17.46 5.80
C ASP A 335 6.09 -16.93 5.65
N ALA A 336 6.24 -15.67 5.23
CA ALA A 336 7.55 -15.03 5.08
C ALA A 336 8.29 -14.85 6.42
N ILE A 337 7.61 -14.45 7.51
CA ILE A 337 8.22 -14.42 8.86
C ILE A 337 8.59 -15.82 9.30
N SER A 338 7.70 -16.81 9.12
CA SER A 338 7.99 -18.19 9.55
C SER A 338 9.22 -18.74 8.85
N GLU A 339 9.36 -18.49 7.55
CA GLU A 339 10.53 -18.89 6.77
C GLU A 339 11.80 -18.17 7.25
N LYS A 340 11.76 -16.85 7.45
CA LYS A 340 12.88 -16.06 7.95
C LYS A 340 13.29 -16.46 9.36
N VAL A 341 12.35 -16.67 10.28
CA VAL A 341 12.59 -17.16 11.64
C VAL A 341 13.22 -18.55 11.59
N LYS A 342 12.72 -19.45 10.73
CA LYS A 342 13.28 -20.80 10.56
C LYS A 342 14.71 -20.74 10.04
N SER A 343 14.97 -19.90 9.05
CA SER A 343 16.32 -19.65 8.52
C SER A 343 17.24 -19.10 9.61
N ALA A 344 16.81 -18.10 10.37
CA ALA A 344 17.56 -17.52 11.49
C ALA A 344 17.88 -18.55 12.59
N LYS A 345 16.89 -19.37 12.99
CA LYS A 345 17.10 -20.47 13.94
C LYS A 345 18.15 -21.46 13.43
N ASN A 346 18.08 -21.84 12.15
CA ASN A 346 19.07 -22.73 11.55
C ASN A 346 20.47 -22.12 11.55
N SER A 347 20.60 -20.83 11.22
CA SER A 347 21.88 -20.11 11.26
C SER A 347 22.47 -20.07 12.67
N ILE A 348 21.65 -19.80 13.69
CA ILE A 348 22.09 -19.83 15.10
C ILE A 348 22.54 -21.23 15.53
N ILE A 349 21.76 -22.26 15.19
CA ILE A 349 22.08 -23.66 15.53
C ILE A 349 23.40 -24.07 14.88
N THR A 350 23.55 -23.79 13.58
CA THR A 350 24.75 -24.12 12.81
C THR A 350 25.97 -23.39 13.38
N CYS A 351 25.87 -22.07 13.58
CA CYS A 351 26.94 -21.27 14.17
C CYS A 351 27.34 -21.79 15.56
N LYS A 352 26.36 -22.10 16.43
CA LYS A 352 26.60 -22.67 17.76
C LYS A 352 27.35 -24.01 17.67
N ASP A 353 26.91 -24.91 16.79
CA ASP A 353 27.51 -26.25 16.66
C ASP A 353 28.93 -26.19 16.08
N ASP A 354 29.16 -25.36 15.06
CA ASP A 354 30.48 -25.10 14.49
C ASP A 354 31.42 -24.48 15.53
N SER A 355 30.95 -23.48 16.27
CA SER A 355 31.71 -22.84 17.35
C SER A 355 32.12 -23.81 18.46
N LEU A 356 31.21 -24.70 18.85
CA LEU A 356 31.50 -25.73 19.86
C LEU A 356 32.49 -26.78 19.34
N LYS A 357 32.42 -27.12 18.05
CA LYS A 357 33.35 -28.02 17.36
C LYS A 357 34.75 -27.40 17.28
N ASP A 358 34.86 -26.12 16.94
CA ASP A 358 36.13 -25.39 16.88
C ASP A 358 36.81 -25.30 18.24
N ILE A 359 36.04 -24.95 19.28
CA ILE A 359 36.56 -24.95 20.66
C ILE A 359 37.05 -26.34 21.07
N LYS A 360 36.32 -27.41 20.70
CA LYS A 360 36.73 -28.79 21.00
C LYS A 360 38.03 -29.15 20.26
N GLY A 361 38.12 -28.89 18.96
CA GLY A 361 39.30 -29.17 18.16
C GLY A 361 40.55 -28.40 18.64
N LEU A 362 40.38 -27.16 19.09
CA LEU A 362 41.46 -26.37 19.70
C LEU A 362 41.99 -26.99 20.99
N VAL A 363 41.10 -27.53 21.81
CA VAL A 363 41.48 -28.15 23.08
C VAL A 363 42.21 -29.46 22.83
N GLU A 364 41.73 -30.29 21.90
CA GLU A 364 42.40 -31.53 21.51
C GLU A 364 43.83 -31.26 21.01
N LYS A 365 44.02 -30.24 20.17
CA LYS A 365 45.35 -29.81 19.70
C LYS A 365 46.23 -29.31 20.85
N THR A 366 45.69 -28.46 21.73
CA THR A 366 46.44 -27.93 22.89
C THR A 366 46.86 -29.04 23.87
N VAL A 367 45.97 -29.99 24.15
CA VAL A 367 46.25 -31.18 24.98
C VAL A 367 47.34 -32.03 24.32
N GLY A 368 47.25 -32.26 23.01
CA GLY A 368 48.29 -33.00 22.27
C GLY A 368 49.67 -32.37 22.40
N ILE A 369 49.77 -31.04 22.24
CA ILE A 369 51.03 -30.29 22.44
C ILE A 369 51.54 -30.44 23.88
N PHE A 370 50.66 -30.35 24.87
CA PHE A 370 51.02 -30.50 26.28
C PHE A 370 51.54 -31.92 26.59
N ILE A 371 50.87 -32.97 26.09
CA ILE A 371 51.30 -34.36 26.26
C ILE A 371 52.66 -34.58 25.60
N MET A 372 52.86 -34.09 24.37
CA MET A 372 54.16 -34.18 23.69
C MET A 372 55.28 -33.50 24.48
N TYR A 373 55.00 -32.34 25.09
CA TYR A 373 55.95 -31.68 25.97
C TYR A 373 56.28 -32.52 27.20
N VAL A 374 55.29 -33.10 27.89
CA VAL A 374 55.52 -33.95 29.07
C VAL A 374 56.34 -35.19 28.70
N ILE A 375 56.01 -35.87 27.60
CA ILE A 375 56.75 -37.05 27.12
C ILE A 375 58.20 -36.66 26.79
N SER A 376 58.40 -35.61 26.00
CA SER A 376 59.75 -35.10 25.69
C SER A 376 60.49 -34.73 26.97
N ALA A 377 59.79 -34.12 27.91
CA ALA A 377 60.41 -33.67 29.15
C ALA A 377 60.87 -34.82 30.03
N VAL A 378 60.17 -35.95 30.05
CA VAL A 378 60.50 -37.17 30.81
C VAL A 378 61.57 -37.99 30.10
N VAL A 379 61.38 -38.28 28.80
CA VAL A 379 62.29 -39.13 28.01
C VAL A 379 63.70 -38.52 27.95
N PHE A 380 63.81 -37.22 27.64
CA PHE A 380 65.11 -36.55 27.52
C PHE A 380 65.73 -36.11 28.86
N ASN A 381 65.10 -36.40 30.01
CA ASN A 381 65.69 -36.20 31.34
C ASN A 381 66.30 -37.47 31.93
N SER A 382 66.22 -38.60 31.21
CA SER A 382 66.68 -39.91 31.66
C SER A 382 68.10 -40.26 31.14
N GLY A 383 68.78 -39.29 30.53
CA GLY A 383 70.10 -39.44 29.87
C GLY A 383 71.17 -38.56 30.48
#